data_AF-A0A523ZZR9-F1
#
_entry.id   AF-A0A523ZZR9-F1
#
_cell.length_a   1.000
_cell.length_b   1.000
_cell.length_c   1.000
_cell.angle_alpha   90.00
_cell.angle_beta   90.00
_cell.angle_gamma   90.00
#
_symmetry.space_group_name_H-M   'P 1'
#
loop_
_entity.id
_entity.type
_entity.pdbx_description
1 polymer ?
#
loop_
_entity_poly.entity_id
_entity_poly.type
_entity_poly.pdbx_seq_one_letter_code
_entity_poly.pdbx_strand_id
1 'polypeptide(L)'
;MADIKDKLARLKKEREARSRSKSQLVKDTWKEIQKAEDLSVKDKLEHLISLTRQEKPQKPETPPFEPLKKEPLQFFENPYPLDVKYGKVLLSSGLEIKGNILTCLSKESAFENLDLSTALFIDLETTGLSGGTGVVAFLVGLGFYRDDKFYVDQFFLGELADEERMIQELGQFFSQMNFQSVVTFNGKCFDMPLLETRFILHKQPFILSELPHLDFLFPARSLWKHKYESCRLYHLAREVVEADRSEDIPSAEIPWRYFQYLNTGNFELIEPILYHNQEDILSLLGVIIVGSFIFSEEKEKKFTDAMDLYGAGRVMENIGEAEKSVHFFKRALERGLSDELSLAAKKKISYYFKKNQEWKSAISLWREMTSSDTQSKDLLLSFRELAMYLEHKEKKYEEARKIAEEGYVLSL
;
A
#
# COMPACT_ATOMS: atom_id res chain seq x y z
N MET A 1 -2.28 25.28 -12.42
CA MET A 1 -3.67 24.79 -12.26
C MET A 1 -4.76 25.69 -12.86
N ALA A 2 -4.56 27.01 -13.05
CA ALA A 2 -5.58 27.90 -13.62
C ALA A 2 -5.87 27.66 -15.13
N ASP A 3 -4.89 27.20 -15.90
CA ASP A 3 -4.98 27.10 -17.37
C ASP A 3 -5.89 25.94 -17.85
N ILE A 4 -5.84 24.76 -17.20
CA ILE A 4 -6.63 23.59 -17.62
C ILE A 4 -8.13 23.80 -17.35
N LYS A 5 -8.46 24.47 -16.24
CA LYS A 5 -9.85 24.73 -15.84
C LYS A 5 -10.52 25.73 -16.78
N ASP A 6 -9.79 26.75 -17.22
CA ASP A 6 -10.23 27.71 -18.24
C ASP A 6 -10.35 27.07 -19.63
N LYS A 7 -9.41 26.19 -20.01
CA LYS A 7 -9.48 25.42 -21.26
C LYS A 7 -10.71 24.50 -21.30
N LEU A 8 -10.99 23.80 -20.19
CA LEU A 8 -12.18 22.96 -20.03
C LEU A 8 -13.47 23.78 -20.04
N ALA A 9 -13.50 24.93 -19.36
CA ALA A 9 -14.66 25.82 -19.35
C ALA A 9 -14.96 26.38 -20.74
N ARG A 10 -13.92 26.78 -21.50
CA ARG A 10 -14.04 27.25 -22.88
C ARG A 10 -14.54 26.15 -23.82
N LEU A 11 -14.01 24.94 -23.71
CA LEU A 11 -14.47 23.78 -24.48
C LEU A 11 -15.92 23.40 -24.14
N LYS A 12 -16.33 23.46 -22.87
CA LYS A 12 -17.72 23.25 -22.45
C LYS A 12 -18.65 24.30 -23.05
N LYS A 13 -18.24 25.57 -23.00
CA LYS A 13 -18.99 26.71 -23.54
C LYS A 13 -19.12 26.64 -25.07
N GLU A 14 -18.06 26.24 -25.78
CA GLU A 14 -18.11 25.99 -27.23
C GLU A 14 -18.99 24.80 -27.61
N ARG A 15 -18.98 23.72 -26.80
CA ARG A 15 -19.80 22.53 -27.02
C ARG A 15 -21.28 22.80 -26.74
N GLU A 16 -21.59 23.56 -25.70
CA GLU A 16 -22.93 24.05 -25.39
C GLU A 16 -23.43 25.06 -26.43
N ALA A 17 -22.59 25.97 -26.92
CA ALA A 17 -22.94 26.90 -27.99
C ALA A 17 -23.25 26.18 -29.31
N ARG A 18 -22.45 25.16 -29.69
CA ARG A 18 -22.70 24.32 -30.88
C ARG A 18 -23.97 23.47 -30.75
N SER A 19 -24.24 22.95 -29.56
CA SER A 19 -25.47 22.18 -29.26
C SER A 19 -26.73 23.07 -29.30
N ARG A 20 -26.67 24.25 -28.67
CA ARG A 20 -27.77 25.22 -28.67
C ARG A 20 -28.05 25.79 -30.07
N SER A 21 -27.01 26.11 -30.85
CA SER A 21 -27.17 26.63 -32.22
C SER A 21 -27.94 25.65 -33.13
N LYS A 22 -27.59 24.36 -33.12
CA LYS A 22 -28.32 23.35 -33.93
C LYS A 22 -29.74 23.10 -33.43
N SER A 23 -29.95 23.03 -32.11
CA SER A 23 -31.29 22.81 -31.55
C SER A 23 -32.23 24.00 -31.76
N GLN A 24 -31.70 25.22 -31.78
CA GLN A 24 -32.47 26.43 -32.02
C GLN A 24 -32.82 26.55 -33.50
N LEU A 25 -31.85 26.31 -34.40
CA LEU A 25 -32.07 26.28 -35.85
C LEU A 25 -33.20 25.31 -36.24
N VAL A 26 -33.16 24.07 -35.71
CA VAL A 26 -34.19 23.06 -35.98
C VAL A 26 -35.58 23.48 -35.47
N LYS A 27 -35.66 24.16 -34.31
CA LYS A 27 -36.92 24.65 -33.75
C LYS A 27 -37.51 25.81 -34.55
N ASP A 28 -36.66 26.73 -35.02
CA ASP A 28 -37.08 27.89 -35.79
C ASP A 28 -37.54 27.46 -37.19
N THR A 29 -36.84 26.54 -37.84
CA THR A 29 -37.26 25.97 -39.14
C THR A 29 -38.55 25.15 -39.03
N TRP A 30 -38.78 24.45 -37.92
CA TRP A 30 -40.04 23.73 -37.70
C TRP A 30 -41.25 24.66 -37.58
N LYS A 31 -41.07 25.84 -36.97
CA LYS A 31 -42.13 26.86 -36.88
C LYS A 31 -42.47 27.47 -38.24
N GLU A 32 -41.52 27.57 -39.16
CA GLU A 32 -41.78 28.03 -40.53
C GLU A 32 -42.49 26.96 -41.37
N ILE A 33 -42.03 25.71 -41.28
CA ILE A 33 -42.61 24.57 -42.02
C ILE A 33 -44.07 24.29 -41.58
N GLN A 34 -44.42 24.56 -40.32
CA GLN A 34 -45.81 24.46 -39.85
C GLN A 34 -46.77 25.48 -40.47
N LYS A 35 -46.26 26.65 -40.93
CA LYS A 35 -47.08 27.68 -41.56
C LYS A 35 -47.42 27.40 -43.02
N ALA A 36 -46.77 26.41 -43.64
CA ALA A 36 -47.10 25.99 -44.98
C ALA A 36 -48.25 24.95 -44.94
N GLU A 37 -49.42 25.36 -45.42
CA GLU A 37 -50.66 24.56 -45.41
C GLU A 37 -50.65 23.45 -46.49
N ASP A 38 -49.76 23.53 -47.48
CA ASP A 38 -49.77 22.67 -48.68
C ASP A 38 -48.84 21.44 -48.60
N LEU A 39 -48.15 21.22 -47.47
CA LEU A 39 -47.15 20.17 -47.30
C LEU A 39 -47.66 19.03 -46.40
N SER A 40 -47.53 17.79 -46.87
CA SER A 40 -47.90 16.62 -46.06
C SER A 40 -46.92 16.42 -44.90
N VAL A 41 -47.36 15.71 -43.84
CA VAL A 41 -46.53 15.43 -42.66
C VAL A 41 -45.24 14.69 -43.05
N LYS A 42 -45.27 13.86 -44.10
CA LYS A 42 -44.09 13.14 -44.62
C LYS A 42 -43.06 14.09 -45.23
N ASP A 43 -43.52 15.07 -46.02
CA ASP A 43 -42.64 16.05 -46.67
C ASP A 43 -41.97 16.98 -45.64
N LYS A 44 -42.72 17.35 -44.59
CA LYS A 44 -42.21 18.13 -43.46
C LYS A 44 -41.12 17.38 -42.69
N LEU A 45 -41.23 16.05 -42.56
CA LEU A 45 -40.24 15.18 -41.93
C LEU A 45 -38.98 14.99 -42.79
N GLU A 46 -39.13 14.79 -44.10
CA GLU A 46 -37.99 14.67 -45.01
C GLU A 46 -37.14 15.95 -45.06
N HIS A 47 -37.78 17.13 -44.98
CA HIS A 47 -37.10 18.41 -44.92
C HIS A 47 -36.27 18.61 -43.64
N LEU A 48 -36.72 18.01 -42.52
CA LEU A 48 -36.01 18.04 -41.24
C LEU A 48 -34.81 17.09 -41.22
N ILE A 49 -34.95 15.94 -41.89
CA ILE A 49 -33.87 14.95 -42.06
C ILE A 49 -32.77 15.51 -42.98
N SER A 50 -33.10 16.28 -44.01
CA SER A 50 -32.10 16.90 -44.89
C SER A 50 -31.23 17.94 -44.17
N LEU A 51 -31.82 18.72 -43.25
CA LEU A 51 -31.10 19.69 -42.41
C LEU A 51 -30.13 19.05 -41.41
N THR A 52 -30.47 17.85 -40.92
CA THR A 52 -29.58 17.06 -40.05
C THR A 52 -28.52 16.27 -40.81
N ARG A 53 -28.73 16.06 -42.12
CA ARG A 53 -27.79 15.43 -43.05
C ARG A 53 -26.79 16.37 -43.70
N GLN A 54 -26.83 17.69 -43.47
CA GLN A 54 -25.72 18.56 -43.87
C GLN A 54 -24.43 17.99 -43.28
N GLU A 55 -23.55 17.56 -44.18
CA GLU A 55 -22.33 16.82 -43.90
C GLU A 55 -21.58 17.48 -42.75
N LYS A 56 -21.16 16.67 -41.75
CA LYS A 56 -20.13 17.14 -40.82
C LYS A 56 -18.98 17.64 -41.70
N PRO A 57 -18.48 18.87 -41.55
CA PRO A 57 -17.27 19.27 -42.27
C PRO A 57 -16.24 18.18 -42.02
N GLN A 58 -15.66 17.64 -43.11
CA GLN A 58 -14.57 16.68 -43.00
C GLN A 58 -13.59 17.27 -41.99
N LYS A 59 -13.42 16.57 -40.87
CA LYS A 59 -12.36 16.90 -39.92
C LYS A 59 -11.09 16.93 -40.79
N PRO A 60 -10.25 17.99 -40.75
CA PRO A 60 -9.01 17.97 -41.49
C PRO A 60 -8.34 16.64 -41.19
N GLU A 61 -8.06 15.85 -42.24
CA GLU A 61 -7.36 14.58 -42.12
C GLU A 61 -6.04 14.91 -41.44
N THR A 62 -6.03 14.68 -40.12
CA THR A 62 -4.80 14.74 -39.37
C THR A 62 -4.02 13.55 -39.93
N PRO A 63 -2.80 13.75 -40.46
CA PRO A 63 -2.02 12.63 -40.97
C PRO A 63 -2.05 11.53 -39.90
N PRO A 64 -2.26 10.25 -40.28
CA PRO A 64 -2.27 9.17 -39.30
C PRO A 64 -1.03 9.31 -38.45
N PHE A 65 -1.22 9.47 -37.14
CA PHE A 65 -0.11 9.52 -36.21
C PHE A 65 0.60 8.18 -36.33
N GLU A 66 1.79 8.18 -36.94
CA GLU A 66 2.63 6.99 -36.98
C GLU A 66 3.21 6.81 -35.58
N PRO A 67 2.83 5.75 -34.85
CA PRO A 67 3.38 5.51 -33.54
C PRO A 67 4.89 5.32 -33.65
N LEU A 68 5.62 5.82 -32.66
CA LEU A 68 7.06 5.56 -32.56
C LEU A 68 7.29 4.05 -32.51
N LYS A 69 8.42 3.59 -33.08
CA LYS A 69 8.79 2.17 -33.04
C LYS A 69 8.97 1.75 -31.57
N LYS A 70 8.21 0.75 -31.14
CA LYS A 70 8.25 0.20 -29.78
C LYS A 70 9.07 -1.07 -29.74
N GLU A 71 9.78 -1.29 -28.65
CA GLU A 71 10.31 -2.61 -28.33
C GLU A 71 9.23 -3.41 -27.58
N PRO A 72 8.92 -4.65 -28.00
CA PRO A 72 7.79 -5.41 -27.48
C PRO A 72 7.94 -5.84 -26.02
N LEU A 73 9.18 -6.17 -25.61
CA LEU A 73 9.54 -6.53 -24.25
C LEU A 73 10.92 -5.93 -23.98
N GLN A 74 11.05 -5.18 -22.90
CA GLN A 74 12.29 -4.55 -22.48
C GLN A 74 12.68 -5.04 -21.09
N PHE A 75 13.99 -5.10 -20.86
CA PHE A 75 14.56 -5.51 -19.58
C PHE A 75 15.53 -4.44 -19.11
N PHE A 76 15.35 -3.95 -17.89
CA PHE A 76 16.21 -2.96 -17.25
C PHE A 76 16.86 -3.58 -16.03
N GLU A 77 18.19 -3.62 -15.98
CA GLU A 77 18.96 -4.09 -14.83
C GLU A 77 19.56 -2.88 -14.11
N ASN A 78 19.24 -2.70 -12.83
CA ASN A 78 19.74 -1.57 -12.03
C ASN A 78 20.52 -2.08 -10.81
N PRO A 79 21.85 -2.19 -10.91
CA PRO A 79 22.68 -2.66 -9.81
C PRO A 79 23.04 -1.54 -8.82
N TYR A 80 22.82 -1.79 -7.52
CA TYR A 80 23.20 -0.91 -6.42
C TYR A 80 24.31 -1.53 -5.57
N PRO A 81 25.48 -0.87 -5.44
CA PRO A 81 26.49 -1.28 -4.47
C PRO A 81 25.96 -1.32 -3.03
N LEU A 82 26.41 -2.28 -2.24
CA LEU A 82 25.89 -2.49 -0.88
C LEU A 82 26.24 -1.38 0.11
N ASP A 83 27.26 -0.58 -0.18
CA ASP A 83 27.68 0.59 0.60
C ASP A 83 26.87 1.86 0.27
N VAL A 84 25.98 1.80 -0.72
CA VAL A 84 25.02 2.88 -1.00
C VAL A 84 23.99 2.98 0.12
N LYS A 85 23.62 4.23 0.41
CA LYS A 85 22.52 4.54 1.32
C LYS A 85 21.25 4.84 0.56
N TYR A 86 20.15 4.30 1.05
CA TYR A 86 18.80 4.71 0.71
C TYR A 86 18.18 5.40 1.93
N GLY A 87 18.01 6.72 1.88
CA GLY A 87 17.75 7.52 3.10
C GLY A 87 18.86 7.32 4.13
N LYS A 88 18.50 6.92 5.35
CA LYS A 88 19.47 6.67 6.44
C LYS A 88 20.03 5.25 6.50
N VAL A 89 19.54 4.32 5.68
CA VAL A 89 19.95 2.90 5.75
C VAL A 89 20.96 2.55 4.67
N LEU A 90 21.93 1.70 5.02
CA LEU A 90 22.83 1.04 4.06
C LEU A 90 22.12 -0.19 3.50
N LEU A 91 22.22 -0.43 2.19
CA LEU A 91 21.62 -1.61 1.57
C LEU A 91 22.21 -2.91 2.15
N SER A 92 23.51 -2.92 2.48
CA SER A 92 24.16 -4.04 3.17
C SER A 92 23.47 -4.47 4.47
N SER A 93 22.75 -3.56 5.15
CA SER A 93 22.08 -3.85 6.42
C SER A 93 20.97 -4.89 6.27
N GLY A 94 20.44 -5.12 5.05
CA GLY A 94 19.48 -6.18 4.79
C GLY A 94 20.06 -7.58 4.98
N LEU A 95 21.34 -7.76 4.68
CA LEU A 95 22.06 -9.04 4.85
C LEU A 95 22.37 -9.37 6.32
N GLU A 96 22.27 -8.39 7.21
CA GLU A 96 22.49 -8.57 8.65
C GLU A 96 21.20 -9.02 9.38
N ILE A 97 20.05 -9.03 8.70
CA ILE A 97 18.77 -9.38 9.30
C ILE A 97 18.69 -10.89 9.48
N LYS A 98 18.62 -11.31 10.74
CA LYS A 98 18.55 -12.72 11.12
C LYS A 98 17.16 -13.32 10.86
N GLY A 99 17.13 -14.61 10.55
CA GLY A 99 15.90 -15.37 10.28
C GLY A 99 14.86 -15.28 11.38
N ASN A 100 15.26 -15.30 12.66
CA ASN A 100 14.34 -15.15 13.78
C ASN A 100 13.60 -13.78 13.78
N ILE A 101 14.22 -12.70 13.31
CA ILE A 101 13.57 -11.40 13.13
C ILE A 101 12.61 -11.47 11.94
N LEU A 102 13.02 -12.08 10.83
CA LEU A 102 12.15 -12.29 9.67
C LEU A 102 10.92 -13.12 10.03
N THR A 103 11.06 -14.18 10.83
CA THR A 103 9.94 -14.97 11.36
C THR A 103 8.99 -14.14 12.21
N CYS A 104 9.53 -13.22 13.03
CA CYS A 104 8.71 -12.31 13.82
C CYS A 104 7.91 -11.34 12.92
N LEU A 105 8.51 -10.87 11.82
CA LEU A 105 7.89 -9.94 10.88
C LEU A 105 6.89 -10.63 9.93
N SER A 106 7.20 -11.84 9.45
CA SER A 106 6.37 -12.61 8.51
C SER A 106 5.26 -13.41 9.20
N LYS A 107 5.45 -13.75 10.47
CA LYS A 107 4.64 -14.75 11.19
C LYS A 107 4.73 -16.16 10.58
N GLU A 108 5.81 -16.44 9.85
CA GLU A 108 6.06 -17.72 9.20
C GLU A 108 7.36 -18.33 9.74
N SER A 109 7.26 -19.53 10.33
CA SER A 109 8.42 -20.24 10.93
C SER A 109 9.44 -20.69 9.88
N ALA A 110 9.04 -20.75 8.61
CA ALA A 110 9.95 -21.07 7.51
C ALA A 110 11.10 -20.05 7.39
N PHE A 111 10.90 -18.81 7.82
CA PHE A 111 11.93 -17.77 7.80
C PHE A 111 13.04 -17.95 8.85
N GLU A 112 12.92 -18.89 9.80
CA GLU A 112 13.91 -19.05 10.89
C GLU A 112 15.31 -19.37 10.34
N ASN A 113 15.37 -20.12 9.23
CA ASN A 113 16.60 -20.52 8.56
C ASN A 113 16.82 -19.78 7.22
N LEU A 114 16.07 -18.71 6.96
CA LEU A 114 16.19 -17.90 5.75
C LEU A 114 16.73 -16.51 6.09
N ASP A 115 17.29 -15.87 5.09
CA ASP A 115 17.74 -14.48 5.14
C ASP A 115 17.38 -13.77 3.84
N LEU A 116 17.63 -12.46 3.80
CA LEU A 116 17.31 -11.67 2.62
C LEU A 116 18.27 -11.89 1.44
N SER A 117 19.41 -12.58 1.63
CA SER A 117 20.38 -12.81 0.54
C SER A 117 19.81 -13.72 -0.56
N THR A 118 18.80 -14.52 -0.22
CA THR A 118 18.11 -15.45 -1.14
C THR A 118 16.63 -15.09 -1.35
N ALA A 119 16.23 -13.89 -0.93
CA ALA A 119 14.87 -13.39 -1.06
C ALA A 119 14.65 -12.64 -2.38
N LEU A 120 13.45 -12.78 -2.95
CA LEU A 120 12.98 -12.00 -4.09
C LEU A 120 11.96 -10.97 -3.63
N PHE A 121 12.27 -9.69 -3.84
CA PHE A 121 11.35 -8.57 -3.65
C PHE A 121 10.55 -8.37 -4.93
N ILE A 122 9.24 -8.16 -4.83
CA ILE A 122 8.37 -7.96 -5.99
C ILE A 122 7.48 -6.75 -5.78
N ASP A 123 7.39 -5.94 -6.83
CA ASP A 123 6.41 -4.86 -6.99
C ASP A 123 5.93 -4.82 -8.45
N LEU A 124 4.65 -4.53 -8.68
CA LEU A 124 4.02 -4.61 -10.00
C LEU A 124 3.32 -3.32 -10.39
N GLU A 125 3.41 -2.98 -11.68
CA GLU A 125 2.49 -2.02 -12.29
C GLU A 125 1.55 -2.70 -13.25
N THR A 126 0.28 -2.33 -13.15
CA THR A 126 -0.81 -3.10 -13.74
C THR A 126 -1.74 -2.24 -14.57
N THR A 127 -2.39 -2.85 -15.56
CA THR A 127 -3.35 -2.14 -16.43
C THR A 127 -4.66 -1.74 -15.77
N GLY A 128 -4.87 -2.07 -14.48
CA GLY A 128 -6.09 -1.73 -13.76
C GLY A 128 -5.97 -1.91 -12.24
N LEU A 129 -6.76 -1.12 -11.50
CA LEU A 129 -6.68 -1.02 -10.03
C LEU A 129 -7.43 -2.13 -9.27
N SER A 130 -8.25 -2.91 -9.97
CA SER A 130 -9.12 -3.94 -9.39
C SER A 130 -8.85 -5.27 -10.08
N GLY A 131 -8.33 -6.24 -9.32
CA GLY A 131 -7.97 -7.57 -9.79
C GLY A 131 -9.07 -8.23 -10.63
N GLY A 132 -8.66 -8.85 -11.73
CA GLY A 132 -9.53 -9.53 -12.69
C GLY A 132 -8.70 -10.14 -13.80
N THR A 133 -9.25 -11.10 -14.54
CA THR A 133 -8.51 -11.86 -15.57
C THR A 133 -8.01 -11.02 -16.75
N GLY A 134 -8.55 -9.80 -16.94
CA GLY A 134 -8.10 -8.85 -17.95
C GLY A 134 -6.99 -7.89 -17.48
N VAL A 135 -6.62 -7.92 -16.20
CA VAL A 135 -5.51 -7.12 -15.67
C VAL A 135 -4.20 -7.81 -16.06
N VAL A 136 -3.27 -7.00 -16.57
CA VAL A 136 -1.93 -7.43 -16.98
C VAL A 136 -0.93 -6.64 -16.15
N ALA A 137 0.08 -7.33 -15.60
CA ALA A 137 1.24 -6.68 -15.01
C ALA A 137 2.15 -6.27 -16.17
N PHE A 138 2.13 -4.98 -16.54
CA PHE A 138 2.93 -4.49 -17.65
C PHE A 138 4.34 -4.09 -17.22
N LEU A 139 4.56 -3.95 -15.90
CA LEU A 139 5.89 -3.81 -15.31
C LEU A 139 5.99 -4.79 -14.15
N VAL A 140 7.01 -5.64 -14.17
CA VAL A 140 7.35 -6.54 -13.07
C VAL A 140 8.71 -6.12 -12.55
N GLY A 141 8.72 -5.45 -11.40
CA GLY A 141 9.94 -5.09 -10.69
C GLY A 141 10.37 -6.20 -9.74
N LEU A 142 11.66 -6.52 -9.75
CA LEU A 142 12.29 -7.61 -9.02
C LEU A 142 13.52 -7.09 -8.27
N GLY A 143 13.53 -7.17 -6.94
CA GLY A 143 14.68 -6.80 -6.11
C GLY A 143 15.36 -8.03 -5.52
N PHE A 144 16.69 -8.12 -5.56
CA PHE A 144 17.42 -9.25 -4.96
C PHE A 144 18.90 -8.95 -4.75
N TYR A 145 19.55 -9.71 -3.87
CA TYR A 145 21.00 -9.65 -3.68
C TYR A 145 21.73 -10.61 -4.62
N ARG A 146 22.81 -10.15 -5.27
CA ARG A 146 23.72 -10.98 -6.09
C ARG A 146 25.06 -10.25 -6.21
N ASP A 147 26.18 -10.98 -6.27
CA ASP A 147 27.51 -10.43 -6.58
C ASP A 147 27.88 -9.13 -5.81
N ASP A 148 27.69 -9.12 -4.49
CA ASP A 148 27.93 -7.95 -3.62
C ASP A 148 27.18 -6.67 -4.02
N LYS A 149 25.98 -6.82 -4.58
CA LYS A 149 25.06 -5.73 -4.95
C LYS A 149 23.62 -6.12 -4.64
N PHE A 150 22.77 -5.10 -4.55
CA PHE A 150 21.33 -5.26 -4.61
C PHE A 150 20.86 -4.85 -6.02
N TYR A 151 20.25 -5.76 -6.75
CA TYR A 151 19.72 -5.52 -8.09
C TYR A 151 18.25 -5.12 -8.00
N VAL A 152 17.85 -4.19 -8.85
CA VAL A 152 16.45 -3.90 -9.17
C VAL A 152 16.25 -4.11 -10.67
N ASP A 153 15.71 -5.27 -11.00
CA ASP A 153 15.47 -5.71 -12.37
C ASP A 153 14.01 -5.47 -12.74
N GLN A 154 13.76 -4.99 -13.94
CA GLN A 154 12.42 -4.61 -14.38
C GLN A 154 12.11 -5.20 -15.74
N PHE A 155 11.10 -6.07 -15.80
CA PHE A 155 10.52 -6.57 -17.05
C PHE A 155 9.37 -5.64 -17.46
N PHE A 156 9.55 -4.91 -18.55
CA PHE A 156 8.56 -3.99 -19.08
C PHE A 156 7.93 -4.52 -20.37
N LEU A 157 6.62 -4.73 -20.33
CA LEU A 157 5.82 -5.19 -21.45
C LEU A 157 5.48 -4.01 -22.36
N GLY A 158 6.26 -3.83 -23.42
CA GLY A 158 6.05 -2.76 -24.40
C GLY A 158 4.86 -3.02 -25.34
N GLU A 159 4.49 -4.29 -25.55
CA GLU A 159 3.30 -4.70 -26.29
C GLU A 159 2.57 -5.84 -25.60
N LEU A 160 1.24 -5.73 -25.47
CA LEU A 160 0.43 -6.75 -24.78
C LEU A 160 0.49 -8.14 -25.43
N ALA A 161 0.81 -8.22 -26.72
CA ALA A 161 0.92 -9.49 -27.44
C ALA A 161 2.10 -10.34 -26.97
N ASP A 162 3.12 -9.72 -26.37
CA ASP A 162 4.35 -10.38 -25.91
C ASP A 162 4.29 -10.82 -24.44
N GLU A 163 3.11 -10.78 -23.82
CA GLU A 163 2.97 -11.18 -22.41
C GLU A 163 3.39 -12.64 -22.20
N GLU A 164 3.06 -13.54 -23.13
CA GLU A 164 3.48 -14.95 -23.04
C GLU A 164 5.00 -15.07 -22.95
N ARG A 165 5.71 -14.28 -23.76
CA ARG A 165 7.18 -14.24 -23.76
C ARG A 165 7.71 -13.71 -22.43
N MET A 166 7.17 -12.62 -21.91
CA MET A 166 7.55 -12.07 -20.61
C MET A 166 7.37 -13.09 -19.49
N ILE A 167 6.25 -13.81 -19.47
CA ILE A 167 5.97 -14.85 -18.47
C ILE A 167 6.95 -16.04 -18.59
N GLN A 168 7.30 -16.44 -19.80
CA GLN A 168 8.33 -17.47 -20.03
C GLN A 168 9.70 -17.01 -19.53
N GLU A 169 10.12 -15.79 -19.83
CA GLU A 169 11.40 -15.22 -19.39
C GLU A 169 11.45 -15.08 -17.85
N LEU A 170 10.36 -14.61 -17.22
CA LEU A 170 10.23 -14.58 -15.75
C LEU A 170 10.31 -15.98 -15.14
N GLY A 171 9.62 -16.97 -15.70
CA GLY A 171 9.66 -18.34 -15.22
C GLY A 171 11.06 -18.96 -15.29
N GLN A 172 11.81 -18.67 -16.36
CA GLN A 172 13.22 -19.06 -16.49
C GLN A 172 14.08 -18.35 -15.45
N PHE A 173 13.90 -17.04 -15.28
CA PHE A 173 14.63 -16.24 -14.30
C PHE A 173 14.43 -16.77 -12.87
N PHE A 174 13.18 -17.01 -12.45
CA PHE A 174 12.88 -17.54 -11.11
C PHE A 174 13.54 -18.92 -10.90
N SER A 175 13.51 -19.79 -11.91
CA SER A 175 14.11 -21.13 -11.85
C SER A 175 15.64 -21.08 -11.76
N GLN A 176 16.28 -20.17 -12.48
CA GLN A 176 17.74 -20.03 -12.50
C GLN A 176 18.29 -19.41 -11.22
N MET A 177 17.59 -18.42 -10.67
CA MET A 177 18.03 -17.69 -9.49
C MET A 177 17.79 -18.47 -8.19
N ASN A 178 16.86 -19.44 -8.19
CA ASN A 178 16.60 -20.34 -7.05
C ASN A 178 16.34 -19.59 -5.73
N PHE A 179 15.43 -18.61 -5.77
CA PHE A 179 15.00 -17.86 -4.59
C PHE A 179 14.33 -18.77 -3.55
N GLN A 180 14.52 -18.44 -2.28
CA GLN A 180 13.98 -19.23 -1.16
C GLN A 180 12.80 -18.57 -0.44
N SER A 181 12.54 -17.29 -0.72
CA SER A 181 11.40 -16.56 -0.16
C SER A 181 11.00 -15.40 -1.05
N VAL A 182 9.76 -14.94 -0.89
CA VAL A 182 9.23 -13.74 -1.54
C VAL A 182 8.96 -12.65 -0.51
N VAL A 183 9.21 -11.41 -0.89
CA VAL A 183 8.97 -10.22 -0.10
C VAL A 183 8.18 -9.21 -0.92
N THR A 184 7.06 -8.72 -0.39
CA THR A 184 6.24 -7.69 -1.06
C THR A 184 5.71 -6.67 -0.08
N PHE A 185 5.11 -5.60 -0.59
CA PHE A 185 4.33 -4.65 0.22
C PHE A 185 2.87 -4.68 -0.22
N ASN A 186 2.00 -5.29 0.57
CA ASN A 186 0.60 -5.53 0.20
C ASN A 186 0.43 -6.48 -1.01
N GLY A 187 1.44 -7.29 -1.36
CA GLY A 187 1.36 -8.16 -2.53
C GLY A 187 0.65 -9.50 -2.31
N LYS A 188 0.39 -9.90 -1.05
CA LYS A 188 -0.26 -11.20 -0.75
C LYS A 188 -1.68 -11.30 -1.31
N CYS A 189 -2.38 -10.18 -1.38
CA CYS A 189 -3.75 -10.10 -1.88
C CYS A 189 -3.85 -9.52 -3.30
N PHE A 190 -2.75 -9.02 -3.87
CA PHE A 190 -2.76 -8.22 -5.09
C PHE A 190 -1.73 -8.76 -6.10
N ASP A 191 -0.45 -8.56 -5.83
CA ASP A 191 0.63 -8.85 -6.79
C ASP A 191 0.80 -10.35 -7.06
N MET A 192 0.91 -11.14 -5.99
CA MET A 192 1.16 -12.58 -6.10
C MET A 192 0.00 -13.33 -6.78
N PRO A 193 -1.28 -13.12 -6.40
CA PRO A 193 -2.39 -13.73 -7.10
C PRO A 193 -2.51 -13.28 -8.57
N LEU A 194 -2.15 -12.04 -8.88
CA LEU A 194 -2.17 -11.54 -10.26
C LEU A 194 -1.12 -12.27 -11.11
N LEU A 195 0.14 -12.31 -10.67
CA LEU A 195 1.20 -13.05 -11.36
C LEU A 195 0.84 -14.52 -11.52
N GLU A 196 0.39 -15.18 -10.45
CA GLU A 196 -0.04 -16.58 -10.50
C GLU A 196 -1.11 -16.80 -11.58
N THR A 197 -2.12 -15.93 -11.64
CA THR A 197 -3.15 -15.98 -12.68
C THR A 197 -2.56 -15.82 -14.09
N ARG A 198 -1.60 -14.91 -14.28
CA ARG A 198 -0.94 -14.71 -15.59
C ARG A 198 -0.15 -15.94 -16.01
N PHE A 199 0.62 -16.54 -15.09
CA PHE A 199 1.36 -17.78 -15.32
C PHE A 199 0.42 -18.94 -15.70
N ILE A 200 -0.69 -19.10 -14.97
CA ILE A 200 -1.70 -20.12 -15.26
C ILE A 200 -2.29 -19.94 -16.66
N LEU A 201 -2.66 -18.71 -17.04
CA LEU A 201 -3.24 -18.40 -18.36
C LEU A 201 -2.27 -18.76 -19.51
N HIS A 202 -0.98 -18.53 -19.31
CA HIS A 202 0.09 -18.86 -20.26
C HIS A 202 0.66 -20.28 -20.07
N LYS A 203 0.00 -21.11 -19.24
CA LYS A 203 0.37 -22.52 -18.97
C LYS A 203 1.81 -22.71 -18.50
N GLN A 204 2.34 -21.74 -17.77
CA GLN A 204 3.66 -21.80 -17.15
C GLN A 204 3.52 -22.13 -15.65
N PRO A 205 4.46 -22.91 -15.06
CA PRO A 205 4.47 -23.14 -13.62
C PRO A 205 4.86 -21.86 -12.88
N PHE A 206 4.13 -21.52 -11.81
CA PHE A 206 4.43 -20.39 -10.96
C PHE A 206 5.08 -20.86 -9.65
N ILE A 207 6.41 -21.00 -9.64
CA ILE A 207 7.14 -21.60 -8.51
C ILE A 207 7.14 -20.74 -7.24
N LEU A 208 6.86 -19.43 -7.38
CA LEU A 208 6.92 -18.49 -6.27
C LEU A 208 5.77 -18.66 -5.27
N SER A 209 4.64 -19.27 -5.65
CA SER A 209 3.51 -19.50 -4.74
C SER A 209 3.80 -20.57 -3.67
N GLU A 210 4.85 -21.37 -3.86
CA GLU A 210 5.30 -22.39 -2.92
C GLU A 210 6.30 -21.85 -1.89
N LEU A 211 6.83 -20.63 -2.10
CA LEU A 211 7.85 -20.04 -1.24
C LEU A 211 7.23 -19.33 -0.02
N PRO A 212 7.91 -19.33 1.13
CA PRO A 212 7.58 -18.46 2.26
C PRO A 212 7.45 -16.99 1.84
N HIS A 213 6.45 -16.30 2.37
CA HIS A 213 6.10 -14.95 1.90
C HIS A 213 6.04 -13.94 3.05
N LEU A 214 6.94 -12.96 3.02
CA LEU A 214 6.88 -11.76 3.85
C LEU A 214 6.14 -10.63 3.11
N ASP A 215 4.84 -10.48 3.38
CA ASP A 215 4.12 -9.25 3.04
C ASP A 215 4.28 -8.23 4.16
N PHE A 216 5.10 -7.21 3.92
CA PHE A 216 5.53 -6.29 4.97
C PHE A 216 4.45 -5.26 5.38
N LEU A 217 3.33 -5.15 4.67
CA LEU A 217 2.25 -4.24 5.07
C LEU A 217 1.68 -4.60 6.46
N PHE A 218 1.57 -5.89 6.76
CA PHE A 218 1.00 -6.39 8.02
C PHE A 218 1.88 -6.07 9.25
N PRO A 219 3.19 -6.41 9.26
CA PRO A 219 4.06 -5.98 10.34
C PRO A 219 4.21 -4.45 10.36
N ALA A 220 4.29 -3.76 9.22
CA ALA A 220 4.37 -2.29 9.19
C ALA A 220 3.18 -1.62 9.92
N ARG A 221 1.95 -2.09 9.73
CA ARG A 221 0.76 -1.60 10.46
C ARG A 221 0.81 -1.91 11.96
N SER A 222 1.45 -3.00 12.36
CA SER A 222 1.64 -3.33 13.76
C SER A 222 2.69 -2.43 14.40
N LEU A 223 3.78 -2.17 13.68
CA LEU A 223 4.91 -1.35 14.09
C LEU A 223 4.58 0.15 14.15
N TRP A 224 3.81 0.69 13.19
CA TRP A 224 3.78 2.14 13.00
C TRP A 224 2.39 2.78 12.84
N LYS A 225 1.29 2.03 12.84
CA LYS A 225 -0.06 2.63 12.67
C LYS A 225 -0.44 3.61 13.80
N HIS A 226 0.11 3.45 15.00
CA HIS A 226 -0.09 4.38 16.12
C HIS A 226 0.88 5.56 16.09
N LYS A 227 1.92 5.51 15.25
CA LYS A 227 2.96 6.53 15.14
C LYS A 227 2.72 7.47 13.96
N TYR A 228 2.19 6.95 12.85
CA TYR A 228 1.95 7.71 11.63
C TYR A 228 0.50 7.60 11.14
N GLU A 229 0.03 8.63 10.45
CA GLU A 229 -1.32 8.68 9.87
C GLU A 229 -1.54 7.63 8.76
N SER A 230 -0.46 7.28 8.05
CA SER A 230 -0.49 6.37 6.91
C SER A 230 0.63 5.35 7.00
N CYS A 231 0.31 4.08 6.70
CA CYS A 231 1.29 3.01 6.50
C CYS A 231 1.40 2.64 5.01
N ARG A 232 1.24 3.60 4.10
CA ARG A 232 1.59 3.40 2.68
C ARG A 232 3.11 3.40 2.54
N LEU A 233 3.65 2.62 1.60
CA LEU A 233 5.09 2.44 1.43
C LEU A 233 5.82 3.76 1.26
N TYR A 234 5.36 4.63 0.36
CA TYR A 234 5.87 6.00 0.19
C TYR A 234 5.98 6.79 1.51
N HIS A 235 4.93 6.74 2.34
CA HIS A 235 4.92 7.48 3.61
C HIS A 235 5.92 6.88 4.61
N LEU A 236 6.02 5.55 4.66
CA LEU A 236 7.00 4.88 5.53
C LEU A 236 8.44 5.10 5.04
N ALA A 237 8.69 5.09 3.73
CA ALA A 237 10.01 5.40 3.18
C ALA A 237 10.47 6.80 3.61
N ARG A 238 9.58 7.80 3.55
CA ARG A 238 9.89 9.15 3.99
C ARG A 238 10.06 9.29 5.50
N GLU A 239 9.13 8.79 6.30
CA GLU A 239 9.13 9.03 7.75
C GLU A 239 10.03 8.04 8.53
N VAL A 240 10.11 6.79 8.08
CA VAL A 240 10.85 5.73 8.78
C VAL A 240 12.27 5.61 8.24
N VAL A 241 12.44 5.60 6.91
CA VAL A 241 13.74 5.43 6.26
C VAL A 241 14.44 6.78 6.03
N GLU A 242 13.70 7.89 6.11
CA GLU A 242 14.22 9.24 5.79
C GLU A 242 14.78 9.31 4.36
N ALA A 243 14.12 8.59 3.44
CA ALA A 243 14.44 8.64 2.03
C ALA A 243 13.98 9.97 1.42
N ASP A 244 14.84 10.58 0.60
CA ASP A 244 14.51 11.78 -0.17
C ASP A 244 13.67 11.40 -1.38
N ARG A 245 12.39 11.11 -1.11
CA ARG A 245 11.42 10.66 -2.11
C ARG A 245 10.40 11.76 -2.39
N SER A 246 10.35 12.23 -3.63
CA SER A 246 9.30 13.14 -4.09
C SER A 246 7.96 12.44 -4.22
N GLU A 247 6.85 13.17 -4.01
CA GLU A 247 5.50 12.63 -4.23
C GLU A 247 5.36 12.21 -5.70
N ASP A 248 4.99 10.95 -5.88
CA ASP A 248 5.10 10.26 -7.16
C ASP A 248 3.84 10.42 -8.03
N ILE A 249 3.85 9.76 -9.19
CA ILE A 249 2.69 9.60 -10.05
C ILE A 249 1.54 9.00 -9.23
N PRO A 250 0.34 9.60 -9.25
CA PRO A 250 -0.83 8.98 -8.65
C PRO A 250 -1.08 7.60 -9.26
N SER A 251 -1.23 6.55 -8.46
CA SER A 251 -1.39 5.17 -8.97
C SER A 251 -2.54 5.01 -9.96
N ALA A 252 -3.59 5.84 -9.87
CA ALA A 252 -4.70 5.86 -10.82
C ALA A 252 -4.34 6.39 -12.23
N GLU A 253 -3.23 7.12 -12.36
CA GLU A 253 -2.70 7.65 -13.61
C GLU A 253 -1.80 6.63 -14.33
N ILE A 254 -1.18 5.70 -13.58
CA ILE A 254 -0.22 4.72 -14.11
C ILE A 254 -0.81 3.89 -15.27
N PRO A 255 -2.00 3.26 -15.15
CA PRO A 255 -2.60 2.55 -16.27
C PRO A 255 -2.86 3.44 -17.48
N TRP A 256 -3.31 4.68 -17.25
CA TRP A 256 -3.59 5.62 -18.32
C TRP A 256 -2.33 5.98 -19.11
N ARG A 257 -1.20 6.23 -18.42
CA ARG A 257 0.10 6.50 -19.07
C ARG A 257 0.56 5.33 -19.91
N TYR A 258 0.44 4.11 -19.39
CA TYR A 258 0.77 2.91 -20.15
C TYR A 258 -0.10 2.75 -21.41
N PHE A 259 -1.42 2.96 -21.32
CA PHE A 259 -2.28 2.95 -22.50
C PHE A 259 -1.97 4.08 -23.49
N GLN A 260 -1.58 5.27 -23.02
CA GLN A 260 -1.10 6.33 -23.90
C GLN A 260 0.21 5.93 -24.60
N TYR A 261 1.13 5.30 -23.89
CA TYR A 261 2.35 4.73 -24.47
C TYR A 261 2.03 3.68 -25.54
N LEU A 262 1.11 2.73 -25.29
CA LEU A 262 0.74 1.72 -26.29
C LEU A 262 0.24 2.33 -27.60
N ASN A 263 -0.49 3.45 -27.51
CA ASN A 263 -1.04 4.18 -28.65
C ASN A 263 -0.01 5.07 -29.36
N THR A 264 0.91 5.68 -28.60
CA THR A 264 1.79 6.74 -29.12
C THR A 264 3.22 6.26 -29.39
N GLY A 265 3.66 5.22 -28.68
CA GLY A 265 5.06 4.83 -28.55
C GLY A 265 5.91 5.83 -27.75
N ASN A 266 5.33 6.86 -27.12
CA ASN A 266 6.10 7.84 -26.35
C ASN A 266 6.56 7.26 -25.01
N PHE A 267 7.84 6.89 -24.93
CA PHE A 267 8.44 6.28 -23.75
C PHE A 267 8.62 7.25 -22.57
N GLU A 268 8.58 8.58 -22.78
CA GLU A 268 8.61 9.59 -21.70
C GLU A 268 7.44 9.42 -20.70
N LEU A 269 6.36 8.74 -21.12
CA LEU A 269 5.23 8.40 -20.26
C LEU A 269 5.55 7.25 -19.29
N ILE A 270 6.52 6.41 -19.65
CA ILE A 270 6.92 5.18 -18.96
C ILE A 270 8.10 5.42 -18.02
N GLU A 271 9.07 6.26 -18.38
CA GLU A 271 10.26 6.52 -17.55
C GLU A 271 9.91 6.84 -16.09
N PRO A 272 8.90 7.68 -15.79
CA PRO A 272 8.53 7.96 -14.41
C PRO A 272 7.95 6.73 -13.68
N ILE A 273 7.27 5.83 -14.39
CA ILE A 273 6.70 4.59 -13.84
C ILE A 273 7.83 3.60 -13.49
N LEU A 274 8.85 3.50 -14.34
CA LEU A 274 10.03 2.69 -14.06
C LEU A 274 10.74 3.17 -12.79
N TYR A 275 10.95 4.48 -12.67
CA TYR A 275 11.55 5.07 -11.48
C TYR A 275 10.70 4.84 -10.21
N HIS A 276 9.37 4.98 -10.31
CA HIS A 276 8.47 4.71 -9.19
C HIS A 276 8.61 3.28 -8.66
N ASN A 277 8.49 2.29 -9.54
CA ASN A 277 8.58 0.87 -9.21
C ASN A 277 9.97 0.51 -8.65
N GLN A 278 11.03 1.11 -9.20
CA GLN A 278 12.38 0.96 -8.69
C GLN A 278 12.53 1.52 -7.26
N GLU A 279 12.01 2.72 -7.01
CA GLU A 279 11.99 3.35 -5.69
C GLU A 279 11.12 2.59 -4.69
N ASP A 280 10.03 1.95 -5.12
CA ASP A 280 9.20 1.10 -4.26
C ASP A 280 9.94 -0.15 -3.79
N ILE A 281 10.73 -0.79 -4.64
CA ILE A 281 11.55 -1.93 -4.24
C ILE A 281 12.63 -1.52 -3.23
N LEU A 282 13.32 -0.41 -3.47
CA LEU A 282 14.31 0.14 -2.53
C LEU A 282 13.66 0.56 -1.21
N SER A 283 12.48 1.19 -1.29
CA SER A 283 11.68 1.58 -0.13
C SER A 283 11.28 0.37 0.70
N LEU A 284 10.83 -0.71 0.05
CA LEU A 284 10.44 -1.95 0.71
C LEU A 284 11.61 -2.56 1.48
N LEU A 285 12.77 -2.69 0.83
CA LEU A 285 13.99 -3.12 1.50
C LEU A 285 14.34 -2.20 2.69
N GLY A 286 14.29 -0.89 2.48
CA GLY A 286 14.62 0.09 3.50
C GLY A 286 13.72 0.03 4.74
N VAL A 287 12.41 -0.08 4.55
CA VAL A 287 11.46 -0.18 5.69
C VAL A 287 11.61 -1.51 6.43
N ILE A 288 11.95 -2.60 5.75
CA ILE A 288 12.26 -3.89 6.39
C ILE A 288 13.53 -3.76 7.25
N ILE A 289 14.58 -3.12 6.72
CA ILE A 289 15.81 -2.87 7.46
C ILE A 289 15.52 -2.08 8.74
N VAL A 290 14.82 -0.94 8.65
CA VAL A 290 14.52 -0.14 9.86
C VAL A 290 13.59 -0.89 10.81
N GLY A 291 12.58 -1.60 10.30
CA GLY A 291 11.70 -2.43 11.11
C GLY A 291 12.45 -3.52 11.87
N SER A 292 13.48 -4.12 11.26
CA SER A 292 14.32 -5.15 11.90
C SER A 292 15.18 -4.59 13.04
N PHE A 293 15.62 -3.33 12.94
CA PHE A 293 16.48 -2.71 13.96
C PHE A 293 15.79 -2.61 15.32
N ILE A 294 14.45 -2.59 15.35
CA ILE A 294 13.66 -2.57 16.58
C ILE A 294 13.81 -3.86 17.39
N PHE A 295 14.14 -4.97 16.73
CA PHE A 295 14.30 -6.28 17.37
C PHE A 295 15.77 -6.64 17.65
N SER A 296 16.71 -5.75 17.32
CA SER A 296 18.14 -5.94 17.54
C SER A 296 18.60 -5.10 18.74
N GLU A 297 19.02 -5.72 19.85
CA GLU A 297 19.38 -5.01 21.09
C GLU A 297 20.43 -3.89 20.88
N GLU A 298 21.40 -4.11 20.00
CA GLU A 298 22.45 -3.14 19.68
C GLU A 298 21.91 -1.92 18.92
N LYS A 299 21.06 -2.16 17.91
CA LYS A 299 20.54 -1.11 17.03
C LYS A 299 19.33 -0.40 17.64
N GLU A 300 18.56 -1.10 18.45
CA GLU A 300 17.35 -0.59 19.10
C GLU A 300 17.66 0.65 19.96
N LYS A 301 18.76 0.65 20.72
CA LYS A 301 19.14 1.82 21.56
C LYS A 301 19.47 3.07 20.76
N LYS A 302 19.87 2.92 19.49
CA LYS A 302 20.36 4.01 18.65
C LYS A 302 19.31 4.55 17.69
N PHE A 303 18.39 3.70 17.24
CA PHE A 303 17.51 4.03 16.11
C PHE A 303 16.02 3.99 16.42
N THR A 304 15.60 3.68 17.66
CA THR A 304 14.18 3.50 17.97
C THR A 304 13.70 4.37 19.14
N ASP A 305 12.45 4.81 19.05
CA ASP A 305 11.78 5.56 20.09
C ASP A 305 10.76 4.70 20.88
N ALA A 306 10.07 5.32 21.84
CA ALA A 306 9.06 4.65 22.64
C ALA A 306 7.89 4.09 21.79
N MET A 307 7.49 4.81 20.72
CA MET A 307 6.41 4.38 19.85
C MET A 307 6.80 3.17 19.00
N ASP A 308 8.04 3.09 18.53
CA ASP A 308 8.56 1.91 17.82
C ASP A 308 8.54 0.67 18.73
N LEU A 309 8.94 0.80 20.00
CA LEU A 309 8.88 -0.28 20.99
C LEU A 309 7.43 -0.71 21.28
N TYR A 310 6.49 0.23 21.37
CA TYR A 310 5.07 -0.10 21.49
C TYR A 310 4.60 -0.92 20.29
N GLY A 311 5.03 -0.55 19.08
CA GLY A 311 4.77 -1.32 17.86
C GLY A 311 5.36 -2.73 17.88
N ALA A 312 6.60 -2.89 18.32
CA ALA A 312 7.23 -4.19 18.50
C ALA A 312 6.47 -5.07 19.52
N GLY A 313 5.96 -4.48 20.60
CA GLY A 313 5.07 -5.17 21.53
C GLY A 313 3.81 -5.72 20.86
N ARG A 314 3.22 -4.97 19.93
CA ARG A 314 2.06 -5.41 19.14
C ARG A 314 2.41 -6.50 18.13
N VAL A 315 3.60 -6.45 17.50
CA VAL A 315 4.09 -7.54 16.64
C VAL A 315 4.21 -8.83 17.45
N MET A 316 4.86 -8.77 18.62
CA MET A 316 5.02 -9.93 19.51
C MET A 316 3.67 -10.48 20.00
N GLU A 317 2.71 -9.60 20.30
CA GLU A 317 1.34 -10.01 20.64
C GLU A 317 0.67 -10.78 19.49
N ASN A 318 0.79 -10.27 18.25
CA ASN A 318 0.18 -10.85 17.06
C ASN A 318 0.74 -12.23 16.71
N ILE A 319 2.00 -12.52 17.05
CA ILE A 319 2.63 -13.82 16.84
C ILE A 319 2.46 -14.78 18.04
N GLY A 320 1.87 -14.31 19.14
CA GLY A 320 1.60 -15.12 20.34
C GLY A 320 2.71 -15.15 21.39
N GLU A 321 3.78 -14.39 21.20
CA GLU A 321 4.92 -14.26 22.11
C GLU A 321 4.61 -13.27 23.25
N ALA A 322 3.70 -13.68 24.14
CA ALA A 322 3.13 -12.80 25.16
C ALA A 322 4.15 -12.19 26.13
N GLU A 323 5.18 -12.95 26.53
CA GLU A 323 6.23 -12.47 27.42
C GLU A 323 7.10 -11.40 26.74
N LYS A 324 7.53 -11.63 25.49
CA LYS A 324 8.28 -10.65 24.70
C LYS A 324 7.45 -9.40 24.42
N SER A 325 6.15 -9.57 24.18
CA SER A 325 5.21 -8.45 24.02
C SER A 325 5.21 -7.54 25.25
N VAL A 326 5.10 -8.12 26.45
CA VAL A 326 5.18 -7.37 27.72
C VAL A 326 6.55 -6.73 27.91
N HIS A 327 7.63 -7.41 27.54
CA HIS A 327 8.98 -6.83 27.58
C HIS A 327 9.07 -5.54 26.76
N PHE A 328 8.61 -5.55 25.51
CA PHE A 328 8.62 -4.36 24.66
C PHE A 328 7.70 -3.25 25.19
N PHE A 329 6.49 -3.58 25.67
CA PHE A 329 5.59 -2.57 26.25
C PHE A 329 6.16 -1.89 27.50
N LYS A 330 6.83 -2.65 28.38
CA LYS A 330 7.51 -2.07 29.57
C LYS A 330 8.60 -1.09 29.15
N ARG A 331 9.43 -1.47 28.18
CA ARG A 331 10.50 -0.60 27.67
C ARG A 331 9.97 0.63 26.94
N ALA A 332 8.83 0.50 26.25
CA ALA A 332 8.13 1.63 25.66
C ALA A 332 7.69 2.64 26.74
N LEU A 333 7.08 2.16 27.83
CA LEU A 333 6.69 3.00 28.98
C LEU A 333 7.90 3.69 29.62
N GLU A 334 9.02 2.98 29.79
CA GLU A 334 10.27 3.54 30.34
C GLU A 334 10.86 4.67 29.47
N ARG A 335 10.69 4.61 28.14
CA ARG A 335 11.16 5.65 27.20
C ARG A 335 10.20 6.84 27.07
N GLY A 336 8.99 6.76 27.64
CA GLY A 336 7.98 7.81 27.59
C GLY A 336 7.06 7.70 26.37
N LEU A 337 5.86 7.17 26.59
CA LEU A 337 4.76 7.17 25.64
C LEU A 337 3.81 8.35 25.91
N SER A 338 2.98 8.71 24.93
CA SER A 338 1.83 9.58 25.20
C SER A 338 0.88 8.93 26.21
N ASP A 339 0.05 9.73 26.89
CA ASP A 339 -0.83 9.22 27.94
C ASP A 339 -1.78 8.11 27.44
N GLU A 340 -2.35 8.29 26.25
CA GLU A 340 -3.25 7.32 25.63
C GLU A 340 -2.54 5.98 25.35
N LEU A 341 -1.35 6.04 24.73
CA LEU A 341 -0.56 4.83 24.45
C LEU A 341 0.00 4.19 25.72
N SER A 342 0.31 4.99 26.73
CA SER A 342 0.71 4.49 28.04
C SER A 342 -0.40 3.68 28.69
N LEU A 343 -1.64 4.16 28.66
CA LEU A 343 -2.80 3.42 29.16
C LEU A 343 -3.03 2.14 28.35
N ALA A 344 -2.93 2.20 27.02
CA ALA A 344 -3.07 1.01 26.18
C ALA A 344 -1.98 -0.05 26.48
N ALA A 345 -0.71 0.37 26.65
CA ALA A 345 0.39 -0.52 27.01
C ALA A 345 0.19 -1.14 28.40
N LYS A 346 -0.15 -0.34 29.42
CA LYS A 346 -0.42 -0.81 30.79
C LYS A 346 -1.60 -1.79 30.82
N LYS A 347 -2.64 -1.55 30.04
CA LYS A 347 -3.74 -2.51 29.86
C LYS A 347 -3.23 -3.85 29.35
N LYS A 348 -2.42 -3.87 28.29
CA LYS A 348 -1.85 -5.11 27.73
C LYS A 348 -1.00 -5.86 28.76
N ILE A 349 -0.13 -5.15 29.47
CA ILE A 349 0.73 -5.72 30.52
C ILE A 349 -0.12 -6.28 31.68
N SER A 350 -1.11 -5.54 32.15
CA SER A 350 -1.97 -5.99 33.25
C SER A 350 -2.80 -7.23 32.90
N TYR A 351 -3.23 -7.36 31.63
CA TYR A 351 -3.89 -8.57 31.14
C TYR A 351 -2.97 -9.79 31.16
N TYR A 352 -1.71 -9.63 30.77
CA TYR A 352 -0.71 -10.67 30.88
C TYR A 352 -0.53 -11.12 32.33
N PHE A 353 -0.32 -10.18 33.26
CA PHE A 353 -0.20 -10.51 34.69
C PHE A 353 -1.44 -11.20 35.26
N LYS A 354 -2.64 -10.70 34.92
CA LYS A 354 -3.90 -11.33 35.31
C LYS A 354 -3.98 -12.78 34.81
N LYS A 355 -3.63 -13.04 33.55
CA LYS A 355 -3.64 -14.38 32.95
C LYS A 355 -2.68 -15.33 33.66
N ASN A 356 -1.52 -14.83 34.10
CA ASN A 356 -0.52 -15.60 34.84
C ASN A 356 -0.73 -15.60 36.36
N GLN A 357 -1.87 -15.07 36.85
CA GLN A 357 -2.21 -14.97 38.27
C GLN A 357 -1.23 -14.14 39.11
N GLU A 358 -0.47 -13.24 38.48
CA GLU A 358 0.41 -12.27 39.13
C GLU A 358 -0.38 -11.05 39.61
N TRP A 359 -1.29 -11.27 40.57
CA TRP A 359 -2.26 -10.27 41.01
C TRP A 359 -1.62 -8.99 41.54
N LYS A 360 -0.53 -9.08 42.29
CA LYS A 360 0.16 -7.90 42.85
C LYS A 360 0.59 -6.92 41.75
N SER A 361 1.20 -7.43 40.68
CA SER A 361 1.66 -6.64 39.54
C SER A 361 0.48 -6.04 38.75
N ALA A 362 -0.57 -6.84 38.52
CA ALA A 362 -1.78 -6.39 37.83
C ALA A 362 -2.49 -5.25 38.59
N ILE A 363 -2.68 -5.41 39.91
CA ILE A 363 -3.34 -4.40 40.77
C ILE A 363 -2.53 -3.12 40.84
N SER A 364 -1.20 -3.22 40.94
CA SER A 364 -0.33 -2.04 40.94
C SER A 364 -0.55 -1.20 39.68
N LEU A 365 -0.61 -1.85 38.51
CA LEU A 365 -0.88 -1.18 37.25
C LEU A 365 -2.30 -0.61 37.18
N TRP A 366 -3.33 -1.36 37.61
CA TRP A 366 -4.70 -0.83 37.60
C TRP A 366 -4.85 0.40 38.49
N ARG A 367 -4.22 0.40 39.68
CA ARG A 367 -4.23 1.57 40.57
C ARG A 367 -3.53 2.77 39.94
N GLU A 368 -2.35 2.55 39.36
CA GLU A 368 -1.62 3.59 38.65
C GLU A 368 -2.46 4.17 37.48
N MET A 369 -3.15 3.31 36.74
CA MET A 369 -4.05 3.74 35.66
C MET A 369 -5.23 4.55 36.21
N THR A 370 -5.90 4.10 37.27
CA THR A 370 -7.05 4.81 37.87
C THR A 370 -6.70 6.18 38.45
N SER A 371 -5.42 6.44 38.72
CA SER A 371 -4.92 7.75 39.17
C SER A 371 -4.55 8.70 38.01
N SER A 372 -4.71 8.27 36.75
CA SER A 372 -4.48 9.10 35.58
C SER A 372 -5.67 10.02 35.30
N ASP A 373 -5.38 11.28 34.96
CA ASP A 373 -6.40 12.27 34.57
C ASP A 373 -6.91 12.06 33.12
N THR A 374 -6.27 11.18 32.34
CA THR A 374 -6.60 10.94 30.94
C THR A 374 -7.85 10.07 30.78
N GLN A 375 -8.95 10.65 30.29
CA GLN A 375 -10.15 9.89 29.97
C GLN A 375 -9.94 9.01 28.73
N SER A 376 -10.04 7.69 28.92
CA SER A 376 -9.97 6.71 27.83
C SER A 376 -10.81 5.48 28.16
N LYS A 377 -11.26 4.75 27.13
CA LYS A 377 -11.90 3.44 27.31
C LYS A 377 -11.00 2.44 28.03
N ASP A 378 -9.68 2.58 27.89
CA ASP A 378 -8.70 1.72 28.56
C ASP A 378 -8.56 2.04 30.05
N LEU A 379 -8.87 3.29 30.46
CA LEU A 379 -8.97 3.68 31.86
C LEU A 379 -10.16 2.98 32.54
N LEU A 380 -11.34 3.01 31.92
CA LEU A 380 -12.57 2.40 32.45
C LEU A 380 -12.41 0.90 32.72
N LEU A 381 -11.63 0.22 31.89
CA LEU A 381 -11.29 -1.18 32.07
C LEU A 381 -10.52 -1.44 33.36
N SER A 382 -9.63 -0.53 33.76
CA SER A 382 -8.86 -0.64 35.00
C SER A 382 -9.75 -0.54 36.23
N PHE A 383 -10.73 0.38 36.24
CA PHE A 383 -11.75 0.47 37.28
C PHE A 383 -12.55 -0.84 37.38
N ARG A 384 -13.02 -1.37 36.25
CA ARG A 384 -13.77 -2.64 36.22
C ARG A 384 -12.95 -3.79 36.80
N GLU A 385 -11.72 -3.98 36.35
CA GLU A 385 -10.88 -5.09 36.78
C GLU A 385 -10.49 -4.96 38.27
N LEU A 386 -10.21 -3.75 38.75
CA LEU A 386 -9.90 -3.49 40.16
C LEU A 386 -11.11 -3.76 41.07
N ALA A 387 -12.30 -3.30 40.69
CA ALA A 387 -13.53 -3.58 41.42
C ALA A 387 -13.83 -5.10 41.48
N MET A 388 -13.74 -5.80 40.34
CA MET A 388 -13.94 -7.25 40.29
C MET A 388 -12.93 -8.00 41.17
N TYR A 389 -11.67 -7.58 41.22
CA TYR A 389 -10.68 -8.18 42.10
C TYR A 389 -11.03 -7.96 43.58
N LEU A 390 -11.35 -6.73 43.98
CA LEU A 390 -11.71 -6.38 45.35
C LEU A 390 -12.95 -7.16 45.84
N GLU A 391 -13.94 -7.33 44.97
CA GLU A 391 -15.17 -8.08 45.28
C GLU A 391 -14.91 -9.58 45.37
N HIS A 392 -14.34 -10.19 44.32
CA HIS A 392 -14.27 -11.65 44.21
C HIS A 392 -13.10 -12.28 44.96
N LYS A 393 -11.98 -11.57 45.10
CA LYS A 393 -10.75 -12.11 45.71
C LYS A 393 -10.56 -11.62 47.14
N GLU A 394 -10.62 -10.31 47.37
CA GLU A 394 -10.39 -9.72 48.69
C GLU A 394 -11.66 -9.63 49.55
N LYS A 395 -12.85 -9.77 48.95
CA LYS A 395 -14.16 -9.61 49.61
C LYS A 395 -14.34 -8.25 50.30
N LYS A 396 -13.72 -7.21 49.73
CA LYS A 396 -13.82 -5.82 50.19
C LYS A 396 -14.93 -5.09 49.44
N TYR A 397 -16.18 -5.44 49.74
CA TYR A 397 -17.35 -5.01 48.97
C TYR A 397 -17.53 -3.48 48.90
N GLU A 398 -17.26 -2.77 50.00
CA GLU A 398 -17.37 -1.31 50.03
C GLU A 398 -16.32 -0.60 49.16
N GLU A 399 -15.07 -1.07 49.21
CA GLU A 399 -14.01 -0.56 48.34
C GLU A 399 -14.31 -0.88 46.87
N ALA A 400 -14.81 -2.09 46.58
CA ALA A 400 -15.19 -2.50 45.23
C ALA A 400 -16.31 -1.62 44.66
N ARG A 401 -17.36 -1.35 45.46
CA ARG A 401 -18.46 -0.46 45.09
C ARG A 401 -17.96 0.94 44.76
N LYS A 402 -17.11 1.53 45.62
CA LYS A 402 -16.57 2.87 45.42
C LYS A 402 -15.81 2.98 44.09
N ILE A 403 -14.90 2.03 43.80
CA ILE A 403 -14.15 1.99 42.54
C ILE A 403 -15.07 1.82 41.34
N ALA A 404 -16.11 0.98 41.44
CA ALA A 404 -17.09 0.80 40.37
C ALA A 404 -17.91 2.08 40.10
N GLU A 405 -18.32 2.79 41.15
CA GLU A 405 -19.03 4.07 41.05
C GLU A 405 -18.17 5.16 40.42
N GLU A 406 -16.89 5.27 40.82
CA GLU A 406 -15.93 6.20 40.21
C GLU A 406 -15.76 5.93 38.71
N GLY A 407 -15.56 4.66 38.33
CA GLY A 407 -15.48 4.25 36.93
C GLY A 407 -16.77 4.52 36.14
N TYR A 408 -17.94 4.33 36.76
CA TYR A 408 -19.23 4.62 36.14
C TYR A 408 -19.40 6.11 35.86
N VAL A 409 -19.06 6.98 36.83
CA VAL A 409 -19.11 8.44 36.67
C VAL A 409 -18.20 8.90 35.53
N LEU A 410 -17.00 8.34 35.39
CA LEU A 410 -16.09 8.64 34.29
C LEU A 410 -16.55 8.12 32.93
N SER A 411 -17.58 7.27 32.88
CA SER A 411 -18.13 6.69 31.64
C SER A 411 -19.34 7.42 31.08
N LEU A 412 -19.96 8.30 31.89
CA LEU A 412 -21.08 9.17 31.52
C LEU A 412 -20.56 10.42 30.79
#